data_AF-X1ETX5-F1
#
_entry.id   AF-X1ETX5-F1
#
_cell.length_a   1.000
_cell.length_b   1.000
_cell.length_c   1.000
_cell.angle_alpha   90.00
_cell.angle_beta   90.00
_cell.angle_gamma   90.00
#
_symmetry.space_group_name_H-M   'P 1'
#
loop_
_entity.id
_entity.type
_entity.pdbx_description
1 polymer ?
#
loop_
_entity_poly.entity_id
_entity_poly.type
_entity_poly.pdbx_seq_one_letter_code
_entity_poly.pdbx_strand_id
1 'polypeptide(L)' 'MAGNTRGKLKEHFEGIHRNFDWILYHCEKSLILIADMNPALKKAVTSVAKGVDIIDKMVQKLYSRL' A
#
# COMPACT_ATOMS: atom_id res chain seq x y z
N MET A 1 -17.14 -29.41 0.94
CA MET A 1 -17.34 -28.05 1.46
C MET A 1 -16.79 -27.05 0.46
N ALA A 2 -17.62 -26.55 -0.46
CA ALA A 2 -17.29 -25.43 -1.34
C ALA A 2 -17.27 -24.14 -0.51
N GLY A 3 -16.23 -23.99 0.31
CA GLY A 3 -16.02 -22.84 1.19
C GLY A 3 -15.67 -21.60 0.37
N ASN A 4 -16.72 -20.92 -0.08
CA ASN A 4 -16.83 -19.55 -0.56
C ASN A 4 -15.52 -18.89 -1.08
N THR A 5 -15.20 -19.10 -2.36
CA THR A 5 -14.11 -18.43 -3.09
C THR A 5 -14.09 -16.91 -2.87
N ARG A 6 -15.25 -16.27 -2.74
CA ARG A 6 -15.38 -14.82 -2.45
C ARG A 6 -14.79 -14.45 -1.09
N GLY A 7 -15.00 -15.28 -0.06
CA GLY A 7 -14.44 -15.06 1.28
C GLY A 7 -12.91 -15.10 1.26
N LYS A 8 -12.33 -16.11 0.61
CA LYS A 8 -10.87 -16.24 0.46
C LYS A 8 -10.25 -15.08 -0.33
N LEU A 9 -10.92 -14.62 -1.40
CA LEU A 9 -10.46 -13.45 -2.15
C LEU A 9 -10.46 -12.18 -1.29
N LYS A 10 -11.47 -11.99 -0.43
CA LYS A 10 -11.51 -10.87 0.52
C LYS A 10 -10.36 -10.92 1.52
N GLU A 11 -10.07 -12.09 2.09
CA GLU A 11 -8.92 -12.27 3.00
C GLU A 11 -7.60 -11.90 2.32
N HIS A 12 -7.39 -12.35 1.07
CA HIS A 12 -6.18 -12.00 0.31
C HIS A 12 -6.08 -10.50 0.02
N PHE A 13 -7.17 -9.86 -0.38
CA PHE A 13 -7.18 -8.41 -0.64
C PHE A 13 -6.98 -7.59 0.64
N GLU A 14 -7.53 -8.03 1.77
CA GLU A 14 -7.26 -7.42 3.07
C GLU A 14 -5.78 -7.56 3.46
N GLY A 15 -5.18 -8.73 3.23
CA GLY A 15 -3.75 -8.95 3.44
C GLY A 15 -2.88 -8.03 2.56
N ILE A 16 -3.27 -7.84 1.30
CA ILE A 16 -2.58 -6.90 0.39
C ILE A 16 -2.70 -5.46 0.90
N HIS A 17 -3.89 -5.03 1.32
CA HIS A 17 -4.09 -3.69 1.89
C HIS A 17 -3.19 -3.44 3.11
N ARG A 18 -3.14 -4.37 4.06
CA ARG A 18 -2.26 -4.29 5.24
C ARG A 18 -0.77 -4.20 4.87
N ASN A 19 -0.34 -4.88 3.81
CA ASN A 19 1.03 -4.77 3.32
C ASN A 19 1.32 -3.39 2.75
N PHE A 20 0.37 -2.77 2.05
CA PHE A 20 0.52 -1.41 1.54
C PHE A 20 0.58 -0.38 2.68
N ASP A 21 -0.24 -0.52 3.72
CA ASP A 21 -0.13 0.31 4.93
C ASP A 21 1.28 0.25 5.54
N TRP A 22 1.86 -0.96 5.61
CA TRP A 22 3.21 -1.14 6.11
C TRP A 22 4.27 -0.47 5.25
N ILE A 23 4.13 -0.54 3.92
CA ILE A 23 5.01 0.16 2.99
C ILE A 23 4.90 1.68 3.16
N LEU A 24 3.68 2.21 3.29
CA LEU A 24 3.45 3.64 3.52
C LEU A 24 4.07 4.12 4.83
N TYR A 25 3.93 3.35 5.91
CA TYR A 25 4.61 3.61 7.18
C TYR A 25 6.12 3.73 7.02
N HIS A 26 6.77 2.79 6.32
CA HIS A 26 8.23 2.85 6.10
C HIS A 26 8.65 3.99 5.18
N CYS A 27 7.81 4.36 4.20
CA CYS A 27 8.05 5.54 3.37
C CYS A 27 8.03 6.82 4.23
N GLU A 28 7.07 6.95 5.13
CA GLU A 28 6.99 8.09 6.07
C GLU A 28 8.22 8.14 6.99
N LYS A 29 8.61 7.02 7.61
CA LYS A 29 9.82 6.96 8.44
C LYS A 29 11.07 7.30 7.64
N SER A 30 11.17 6.83 6.40
CA SER A 30 12.29 7.16 5.52
C SER A 30 12.33 8.66 5.19
N LEU A 31 11.19 9.30 4.94
CA LEU A 31 11.12 10.74 4.68
C LEU A 31 11.57 11.57 5.90
N ILE A 32 11.22 11.13 7.12
CA ILE A 32 11.68 11.76 8.36
C ILE A 32 13.21 11.67 8.48
N LEU A 33 13.80 10.50 8.17
CA LEU A 33 15.24 10.29 8.22
C LEU A 33 16.00 11.10 7.15
N ILE A 34 15.43 11.23 5.94
CA ILE A 34 16.03 12.02 4.85
C ILE A 34 15.98 13.52 5.17
N ALA A 35 14.89 13.97 5.81
CA ALA A 35 14.61 15.38 6.08
C ALA A 35 14.84 16.24 4.82
N ASP A 36 15.72 17.23 4.90
CA ASP A 36 16.12 18.10 3.77
C ASP A 36 17.55 17.85 3.31
N MET A 37 18.19 16.77 3.78
CA MET A 37 19.58 16.44 3.43
C MET A 37 19.73 16.02 1.96
N ASN A 38 18.70 15.38 1.39
CA ASN A 38 18.74 14.90 0.01
C ASN A 38 17.37 15.05 -0.68
N PRO A 39 17.14 16.16 -1.42
CA PRO A 39 15.87 16.42 -2.08
C PRO A 39 15.56 15.41 -3.20
N ALA A 40 16.57 14.85 -3.85
CA ALA A 40 16.38 13.83 -4.89
C ALA A 40 15.84 12.52 -4.29
N LEU A 41 16.42 12.07 -3.18
CA LEU A 41 15.96 10.87 -2.48
C LEU A 41 14.58 11.08 -1.85
N LYS A 42 14.33 12.26 -1.27
CA LYS A 42 13.00 12.67 -0.77
C LYS A 42 11.94 12.56 -1.87
N LYS A 43 12.24 13.06 -3.08
CA LYS A 43 11.34 12.98 -4.24
C LYS A 43 11.10 11.53 -4.67
N ALA A 44 12.13 10.69 -4.66
CA ALA A 44 12.01 9.27 -5.01
C ALA A 44 11.10 8.53 -4.02
N VAL A 45 11.34 8.64 -2.71
CA VAL A 45 10.51 8.00 -1.67
C VAL A 45 9.07 8.51 -1.71
N THR A 46 8.87 9.81 -1.90
CA THR A 46 7.52 10.40 -2.09
C THR A 46 6.81 9.80 -3.30
N SER A 47 7.54 9.51 -4.38
CA SER A 47 6.97 8.91 -5.59
C SER A 47 6.56 7.46 -5.37
N VAL A 48 7.36 6.69 -4.60
CA VAL A 48 7.00 5.33 -4.19
C VAL A 48 5.73 5.33 -3.34
N ALA A 49 5.65 6.20 -2.32
CA ALA A 49 4.46 6.31 -1.46
C ALA A 49 3.19 6.61 -2.27
N LYS A 50 3.26 7.53 -3.23
CA LYS A 50 2.14 7.82 -4.15
C LYS A 50 1.75 6.63 -5.01
N GLY A 51 2.73 5.89 -5.54
CA GLY A 51 2.47 4.69 -6.34
C GLY A 51 1.75 3.61 -5.53
N VAL A 52 2.18 3.40 -4.29
CA VAL A 52 1.58 2.43 -3.36
C VAL A 52 0.14 2.82 -3.02
N ASP A 53 -0.12 4.08 -2.70
CA ASP A 53 -1.48 4.59 -2.43
C ASP A 53 -2.43 4.39 -3.63
N ILE A 54 -1.94 4.61 -4.85
CA ILE A 54 -2.73 4.37 -6.07
C ILE A 54 -3.07 2.88 -6.22
N ILE A 55 -2.09 1.99 -6.04
CA ILE A 55 -2.31 0.54 -6.16
C ILE A 55 -3.26 0.05 -5.06
N ASP A 56 -3.09 0.53 -3.82
CA ASP A 56 -3.97 0.17 -2.71
C ASP A 56 -5.43 0.55 -3.00
N LYS A 57 -5.67 1.78 -3.49
CA LYS A 57 -7.01 2.20 -3.92
C LYS A 57 -7.60 1.31 -5.02
N MET A 58 -6.77 0.80 -5.93
CA MET A 58 -7.24 -0.18 -6.94
C MET A 58 -7.65 -1.50 -6.28
N VAL A 59 -6.87 -1.99 -5.31
CA VAL A 59 -7.19 -3.22 -4.57
C VAL A 59 -8.45 -3.06 -3.73
N GLN A 60 -8.60 -1.95 -3.00
CA GLN A 60 -9.83 -1.64 -2.26
C GLN A 60 -11.06 -1.56 -3.17
N LYS A 61 -10.90 -1.05 -4.41
CA LYS A 61 -11.98 -1.04 -5.41
C LYS A 61 -12.34 -2.46 -5.89
N LEU A 62 -11.38 -3.37 -5.98
CA LEU A 62 -11.65 -4.78 -6.27
C LEU A 62 -12.35 -5.46 -5.08
N TYR A 63 -11.91 -5.17 -3.85
CA TYR A 63 -12.54 -5.67 -2.63
C TYR A 63 -14.00 -5.24 -2.50
N SER A 64 -14.30 -3.96 -2.74
CA SER A 64 -15.68 -3.43 -2.65
C SER A 64 -16.62 -4.00 -3.72
N ARG A 65 -16.07 -4.50 -4.83
CA ARG A 65 -16.84 -5.18 -5.90
C ARG A 65 -17.05 -6.66 -5.64
N LEU A 66 -16.31 -7.25 -4.69
CA LEU A 66 -16.49 -8.64 -4.28
C LEU A 66 -17.70 -8.77 -3.38
#